data_AF-A0A285N777-F1
#
_entry.id   AF-A0A285N777-F1
#
_cell.length_a   1.000
_cell.length_b   1.000
_cell.length_c   1.000
_cell.angle_alpha   90.00
_cell.angle_beta   90.00
_cell.angle_gamma   90.00
#
_symmetry.space_group_name_H-M   'P 1'
#
loop_
_entity.id
_entity.type
_entity.pdbx_description
1 polymer ?
#
loop_
_entity_poly.entity_id
_entity_poly.type
_entity_poly.pdbx_seq_one_letter_code
_entity_poly.pdbx_strand_id
1 'polypeptide(L)'
;MSAVRMMKLITGIMEAVLAIPVLGAIIIVSNGWMPLVIMLVLHIITLLLAVRVQGPLAGSIVGIIASCLGWIPFVGWLLHAAAAIVLLVESFSRRLQQ
;
A
#
# COMPACT_ATOMS: atom_id res chain seq x y z
N MET A 1 -4.18 19.44 -1.86
CA MET A 1 -3.77 18.08 -2.25
C MET A 1 -5.04 17.27 -2.51
N SER A 2 -5.15 16.51 -3.60
CA SER A 2 -6.35 15.68 -3.85
C SER A 2 -6.45 14.54 -2.84
N ALA A 3 -7.66 14.12 -2.49
CA ALA A 3 -7.89 13.03 -1.54
C ALA A 3 -7.19 11.74 -1.97
N VAL A 4 -7.20 11.42 -3.28
CA VAL A 4 -6.52 10.25 -3.86
C VAL A 4 -5.01 10.31 -3.61
N ARG A 5 -4.39 11.49 -3.81
CA ARG A 5 -2.97 11.68 -3.56
C ARG A 5 -2.62 11.47 -2.10
N MET A 6 -3.43 12.02 -1.18
CA MET A 6 -3.22 11.81 0.26
C MET A 6 -3.35 10.35 0.64
N MET A 7 -4.35 9.64 0.12
CA MET A 7 -4.54 8.22 0.40
C MET A 7 -3.35 7.39 -0.08
N LYS A 8 -2.85 7.63 -1.31
CA LYS A 8 -1.65 6.94 -1.82
C LYS A 8 -0.39 7.24 -1.02
N LEU A 9 -0.23 8.47 -0.54
CA LEU A 9 0.90 8.84 0.31
C LEU A 9 0.82 8.10 1.66
N ILE A 10 -0.36 8.11 2.30
CA ILE A 10 -0.59 7.44 3.58
C ILE A 10 -0.36 5.93 3.44
N THR A 11 -1.00 5.28 2.47
CA THR A 11 -0.82 3.84 2.25
C THR A 11 0.61 3.51 1.83
N GLY A 12 1.26 4.34 1.02
CA GLY A 12 2.67 4.16 0.65
C GLY A 12 3.63 4.25 1.84
N ILE A 13 3.40 5.17 2.79
CA ILE A 13 4.19 5.26 4.04
C ILE A 13 3.93 4.04 4.92
N MET A 14 2.68 3.61 5.06
CA MET A 14 2.35 2.41 5.85
C MET A 14 2.99 1.15 5.27
N GLU A 15 2.94 0.98 3.95
CA GLU A 15 3.67 -0.09 3.23
C GLU A 15 5.17 -0.01 3.48
N ALA A 16 5.76 1.20 3.46
CA ALA A 16 7.18 1.39 3.72
C ALA A 16 7.58 0.96 5.15
N VAL A 17 6.71 1.21 6.14
CA VAL A 17 6.90 0.73 7.52
C VAL A 17 6.83 -0.80 7.58
N LEU A 18 5.86 -1.42 6.91
CA LEU A 18 5.74 -2.88 6.84
C LEU A 18 6.87 -3.54 6.02
N ALA A 19 7.49 -2.79 5.11
CA ALA A 19 8.64 -3.24 4.31
C ALA A 19 9.97 -3.19 5.09
N ILE A 20 10.01 -2.68 6.32
CA ILE A 20 11.20 -2.80 7.18
C ILE A 20 11.26 -4.25 7.68
N PRO A 21 12.28 -5.06 7.32
CA PRO A 21 12.22 -6.52 7.46
C PRO A 21 11.79 -7.02 8.85
N VAL A 22 12.55 -6.69 9.89
CA VAL A 22 12.31 -7.16 11.26
C VAL A 22 11.12 -6.45 11.88
N LEU A 23 10.99 -5.13 11.67
CA LEU A 23 9.92 -4.33 12.25
C LEU A 23 8.55 -4.69 11.68
N GLY A 24 8.45 -4.84 10.37
CA GLY A 24 7.22 -5.23 9.68
C GLY A 24 6.75 -6.61 10.10
N ALA A 25 7.67 -7.58 10.19
CA ALA A 25 7.36 -8.91 10.70
C ALA A 25 6.83 -8.85 12.15
N ILE A 26 7.48 -8.08 13.04
CA ILE A 26 7.01 -7.87 14.41
C ILE A 26 5.61 -7.25 14.42
N ILE A 27 5.36 -6.22 13.63
CA ILE A 27 4.05 -5.55 13.57
C ILE A 27 2.95 -6.52 13.12
N ILE A 28 3.18 -7.26 12.04
CA ILE A 28 2.19 -8.20 11.47
C ILE A 28 1.89 -9.32 12.47
N VAL A 29 2.92 -9.97 13.02
CA VAL A 29 2.75 -11.13 13.90
C VAL A 29 2.20 -10.73 15.27
N SER A 30 2.70 -9.64 15.87
CA SER A 30 2.24 -9.20 17.21
C SER A 30 0.79 -8.70 17.23
N ASN A 31 0.26 -8.27 16.08
CA ASN A 31 -1.12 -7.83 15.93
C ASN A 31 -2.02 -8.90 15.26
N GLY A 32 -1.59 -10.16 15.23
CA GLY A 32 -2.42 -11.26 14.71
C GLY A 32 -2.85 -11.07 13.25
N TRP A 33 -1.95 -10.59 12.39
CA TRP A 33 -2.17 -10.31 10.96
C TRP A 33 -3.20 -9.21 10.66
N MET A 34 -3.76 -8.54 11.66
CA MET A 34 -4.69 -7.41 11.44
C MET A 34 -4.14 -6.28 10.56
N PRO A 35 -2.84 -5.91 10.64
CA PRO A 35 -2.27 -4.92 9.74
C PRO A 35 -2.48 -5.25 8.26
N LEU A 36 -2.42 -6.53 7.86
CA LEU A 36 -2.66 -6.94 6.47
C LEU A 36 -4.11 -6.69 6.04
N VAL A 37 -5.07 -6.97 6.91
CA VAL A 37 -6.51 -6.73 6.67
C VAL A 37 -6.81 -5.25 6.60
N ILE A 38 -6.25 -4.44 7.51
CA ILE A 38 -6.42 -2.99 7.49
C ILE A 38 -5.84 -2.40 6.20
N MET A 39 -4.63 -2.82 5.81
CA MET A 39 -4.02 -2.38 4.56
C MET A 39 -4.83 -2.80 3.33
N LEU A 40 -5.43 -4.00 3.34
CA LEU A 40 -6.27 -4.46 2.25
C LEU A 40 -7.47 -3.52 2.04
N VAL A 41 -8.15 -3.15 3.12
CA VAL A 41 -9.28 -2.22 3.07
C VAL A 41 -8.85 -0.85 2.59
N LEU A 42 -7.73 -0.32 3.10
CA LEU A 42 -7.21 0.98 2.68
C LEU A 42 -6.82 1.00 1.20
N HIS A 43 -6.23 -0.08 0.67
CA HIS A 43 -5.91 -0.18 -0.74
C HIS A 43 -7.15 -0.28 -1.61
N ILE A 44 -8.18 -1.00 -1.20
CA ILE A 44 -9.46 -1.06 -1.92
C ILE A 44 -10.07 0.35 -2.00
N ILE A 45 -10.13 1.07 -0.87
CA ILE A 45 -10.65 2.46 -0.85
C ILE A 45 -9.81 3.36 -1.77
N THR A 46 -8.48 3.28 -1.66
CA THR A 46 -7.56 4.09 -2.49
C THR A 46 -7.72 3.78 -3.98
N LEU A 47 -7.90 2.50 -4.33
CA LEU A 47 -8.13 2.05 -5.69
C LEU A 47 -9.45 2.59 -6.24
N LEU A 48 -10.55 2.47 -5.49
CA LEU A 48 -11.87 2.99 -5.89
C LEU A 48 -11.82 4.51 -6.11
N LEU A 49 -11.12 5.24 -5.25
CA LEU A 49 -10.91 6.68 -5.40
C LEU A 49 -10.06 7.00 -6.63
N ALA A 50 -9.00 6.24 -6.89
CA ALA A 50 -8.13 6.42 -8.05
C ALA A 50 -8.86 6.15 -9.38
N VAL A 51 -9.73 5.14 -9.43
CA VAL A 51 -10.58 4.85 -10.61
C VAL A 51 -11.47 6.04 -10.96
N ARG A 52 -12.08 6.70 -9.96
CA ARG A 52 -12.98 7.85 -10.19
C ARG A 52 -12.28 9.05 -10.83
N VAL A 53 -10.99 9.23 -10.57
CA VAL A 53 -10.17 10.32 -11.13
C VAL A 53 -9.32 9.87 -12.32
N GLN A 54 -9.56 8.66 -12.86
CA GLN A 54 -8.76 8.06 -13.93
C GLN A 54 -7.25 8.08 -13.62
N GLY A 55 -6.92 7.95 -12.34
CA GLY A 55 -5.57 8.02 -11.83
C GLY A 55 -4.81 6.69 -11.99
N PRO A 56 -3.52 6.67 -11.64
CA PRO A 56 -2.74 5.43 -11.64
C PRO A 56 -3.35 4.41 -10.66
N LEU A 57 -3.30 3.12 -10.98
CA LEU A 57 -3.91 2.06 -10.17
C LEU A 57 -2.90 1.03 -9.64
N ALA A 58 -1.69 1.01 -10.19
CA ALA A 58 -0.73 -0.08 -9.98
C ALA A 58 -0.31 -0.18 -8.51
N GLY A 59 -0.04 0.95 -7.84
CA GLY A 59 0.35 0.95 -6.43
C GLY A 59 -0.67 0.27 -5.53
N SER A 60 -1.96 0.59 -5.68
CA SER A 60 -3.02 -0.03 -4.87
C SER A 60 -3.26 -1.49 -5.22
N ILE A 61 -3.09 -1.90 -6.48
CA ILE A 61 -3.19 -3.31 -6.89
C ILE A 61 -2.04 -4.12 -6.27
N VAL A 62 -0.81 -3.63 -6.34
CA VAL A 62 0.35 -4.30 -5.72
C VAL A 62 0.16 -4.37 -4.20
N GLY A 63 -0.37 -3.32 -3.57
CA GLY A 63 -0.73 -3.33 -2.15
C GLY A 63 -1.78 -4.37 -1.77
N ILE A 64 -2.82 -4.58 -2.61
CA ILE A 64 -3.81 -5.66 -2.41
C ILE A 64 -3.13 -7.03 -2.45
N ILE A 65 -2.25 -7.24 -3.43
CA ILE A 65 -1.48 -8.50 -3.55
C ILE A 65 -0.58 -8.69 -2.32
N ALA A 66 0.09 -7.62 -1.87
CA ALA A 66 0.90 -7.62 -0.66
C ALA A 66 0.08 -8.00 0.57
N SER A 67 -1.12 -7.46 0.75
CA SER A 67 -2.02 -7.84 1.85
C SER A 67 -2.46 -9.32 1.79
N CYS A 68 -2.71 -9.88 0.61
CA CYS A 68 -3.12 -11.28 0.47
C CYS A 68 -1.99 -12.29 0.67
N LEU A 69 -0.75 -11.91 0.35
CA LEU A 69 0.45 -12.77 0.40
C LEU A 69 1.42 -12.39 1.53
N GLY A 70 1.12 -11.34 2.29
CA GLY A 70 1.99 -10.71 3.30
C GLY A 70 2.34 -11.59 4.49
N TRP A 71 1.64 -12.71 4.64
CA TRP A 71 1.90 -13.72 5.67
C TRP A 71 3.05 -14.67 5.30
N ILE A 72 3.46 -14.71 4.02
CA ILE A 72 4.59 -15.53 3.56
C ILE A 72 5.89 -14.75 3.79
N PRO A 73 6.84 -15.27 4.60
CA PRO A 73 8.13 -14.61 4.83
C PRO A 73 8.88 -14.33 3.52
N PHE A 74 9.66 -13.25 3.48
CA PHE A 74 10.38 -12.72 2.30
C PHE A 74 9.50 -12.28 1.11
N VAL A 75 8.52 -13.09 0.71
CA VAL A 75 7.54 -12.73 -0.34
C VAL A 75 6.71 -11.52 0.10
N GLY A 76 6.13 -11.58 1.30
CA GLY A 76 5.38 -10.48 1.88
C GLY A 76 6.24 -9.21 2.00
N TRP A 77 7.47 -9.35 2.50
CA TRP A 77 8.42 -8.24 2.60
C TRP A 77 8.70 -7.59 1.23
N LEU A 78 9.01 -8.39 0.22
CA LEU A 78 9.29 -7.90 -1.13
C LEU A 78 8.07 -7.20 -1.74
N LEU A 79 6.87 -7.75 -1.53
CA LEU A 79 5.63 -7.16 -2.01
C LEU A 79 5.30 -5.84 -1.32
N HIS A 80 5.48 -5.76 0.00
CA HIS A 80 5.31 -4.51 0.75
C HIS A 80 6.33 -3.44 0.29
N ALA A 81 7.58 -3.83 0.04
CA ALA A 81 8.59 -2.92 -0.50
C ALA A 81 8.23 -2.40 -1.90
N ALA A 82 7.77 -3.30 -2.79
CA ALA A 82 7.32 -2.94 -4.13
C ALA A 82 6.09 -2.00 -4.08
N ALA A 83 5.09 -2.34 -3.24
CA ALA A 83 3.90 -1.52 -3.05
C ALA A 83 4.26 -0.11 -2.56
N ALA A 84 5.13 -0.01 -1.54
CA ALA A 84 5.61 1.26 -0.99
C ALA A 84 6.23 2.15 -2.07
N ILE A 85 7.16 1.61 -2.85
CA ILE A 85 7.85 2.36 -3.92
C ILE A 85 6.85 2.86 -4.95
N VAL A 86 5.98 1.97 -5.46
CA VAL A 86 5.03 2.35 -6.52
C VAL A 86 4.02 3.38 -6.02
N LEU A 87 3.46 3.22 -4.82
CA LEU A 87 2.51 4.16 -4.23
C LEU A 87 3.12 5.53 -3.98
N LEU A 88 4.34 5.58 -3.44
CA LEU A 88 5.03 6.83 -3.19
C LEU A 88 5.33 7.55 -4.50
N VAL A 89 5.85 6.86 -5.52
CA VAL A 89 6.07 7.45 -6.86
C VAL A 89 4.76 7.94 -7.46
N GLU A 90 3.69 7.15 -7.39
CA GLU A 90 2.38 7.53 -7.90
C GLU A 90 1.79 8.73 -7.15
N SER A 91 2.03 8.86 -5.85
CA SER A 91 1.55 10.00 -5.04
C SER A 91 2.11 11.34 -5.54
N PHE A 92 3.32 11.35 -6.09
CA PHE A 92 3.91 12.54 -6.72
C PHE A 92 3.60 12.67 -8.21
N SER A 93 2.88 11.71 -8.81
CA SER A 93 2.49 11.77 -10.22
C SER A 93 1.54 12.94 -10.51
N ARG A 94 1.76 13.60 -11.65
CA ARG A 94 0.89 14.69 -12.16
C ARG A 94 -0.50 14.19 -12.57
N ARG A 95 -0.66 12.89 -12.82
CA ARG A 95 -1.95 12.25 -13.16
C ARG A 95 -3.00 12.32 -12.04
N LEU A 96 -2.61 12.73 -10.82
CA LEU A 96 -3.51 12.93 -9.69
C LEU A 96 -3.97 14.40 -9.51
N GLN A 97 -3.57 15.29 -10.43
CA GLN A 97 -3.88 16.72 -10.43
C GLN A 97 -4.85 17.14 -11.55
N GLN A 98 -5.28 16.19 -12.38
CA GLN A 98 -6.33 16.38 -13.38
C GLN A 98 -7.68 16.02 -12.77
#